data_AF-A0A2V9Q831-F1
#
_entry.id   AF-A0A2V9Q831-F1
#
_cell.length_a   1.000
_cell.length_b   1.000
_cell.length_c   1.000
_cell.angle_alpha   90.00
_cell.angle_beta   90.00
_cell.angle_gamma   90.00
#
_symmetry.space_group_name_H-M   'P 1'
#
loop_
_entity.id
_entity.type
_entity.pdbx_description
1 polymer ?
#
loop_
_entity_poly.entity_id
_entity_poly.type
_entity_poly.pdbx_seq_one_letter_code
_entity_poly.pdbx_strand_id
1 'polypeptide(L)'
;MFEELVKALAFVLEAYAVAGFVFAAIFVSVGVQRVDSEARGSRITFRLLIAPGVAAFWPMLLVRWIRGATEPPVERNRHRMQR
;
A
#
# COMPACT_ATOMS: atom_id res chain seq x y z
N MET A 1 -30.10 -21.81 4.44
CA MET A 1 -28.68 -21.97 4.84
C MET A 1 -27.72 -21.29 3.85
N PHE A 2 -27.85 -21.53 2.54
CA PHE A 2 -26.98 -20.91 1.52
C PHE A 2 -27.14 -19.37 1.44
N GLU A 3 -28.37 -18.87 1.58
CA GLU A 3 -28.64 -17.42 1.56
C GLU A 3 -27.92 -16.65 2.67
N GLU A 4 -27.89 -17.20 3.89
CA GLU A 4 -27.19 -16.58 5.02
C GLU A 4 -25.67 -16.57 4.81
N LEU A 5 -25.12 -17.63 4.20
CA LEU A 5 -23.71 -17.68 3.80
C LEU A 5 -23.36 -16.60 2.77
N VAL A 6 -24.22 -16.41 1.75
CA VAL A 6 -24.00 -15.41 0.70
C VAL A 6 -24.06 -13.98 1.27
N LYS A 7 -25.04 -13.70 2.14
CA LYS A 7 -25.16 -12.40 2.82
C LYS A 7 -23.94 -12.10 3.70
N ALA A 8 -23.50 -13.09 4.49
CA ALA A 8 -22.32 -12.95 5.34
C ALA A 8 -21.06 -12.68 4.51
N LEU A 9 -20.87 -13.41 3.41
CA LEU A 9 -19.74 -13.21 2.50
C LEU A 9 -19.77 -11.81 1.86
N ALA A 10 -20.93 -11.39 1.35
CA ALA A 10 -21.10 -10.06 0.76
C ALA A 10 -20.79 -8.96 1.77
N PHE A 11 -21.28 -9.08 3.01
CA PHE A 11 -21.01 -8.13 4.08
C PHE A 11 -19.51 -8.04 4.43
N VAL A 12 -18.83 -9.18 4.52
CA VAL A 12 -17.38 -9.22 4.78
C VAL A 12 -16.59 -8.58 3.63
N LEU A 13 -16.97 -8.87 2.39
CA LEU A 13 -16.33 -8.28 1.20
C LEU A 13 -16.57 -6.77 1.12
N GLU A 14 -17.78 -6.31 1.42
CA GLU A 14 -18.12 -4.88 1.48
C GLU A 14 -17.31 -4.18 2.58
N ALA A 15 -17.26 -4.75 3.79
CA ALA A 15 -16.47 -4.19 4.88
C ALA A 15 -14.97 -4.13 4.52
N TYR A 16 -14.43 -5.16 3.86
CA TYR A 16 -13.06 -5.19 3.37
C TYR A 16 -12.80 -4.11 2.31
N ALA A 17 -13.73 -3.92 1.37
CA ALA A 17 -13.64 -2.91 0.32
C ALA A 17 -13.69 -1.49 0.88
N VAL A 18 -14.59 -1.22 1.83
CA VAL A 18 -14.69 0.08 2.51
C VAL A 18 -13.42 0.37 3.31
N ALA A 19 -12.89 -0.61 4.05
CA ALA A 19 -11.62 -0.46 4.76
C ALA A 19 -10.46 -0.18 3.80
N GLY A 20 -10.38 -0.89 2.68
CA GLY A 20 -9.40 -0.67 1.64
C GLY A 20 -9.50 0.71 0.99
N PHE A 21 -10.72 1.22 0.77
CA PHE A 21 -10.94 2.56 0.23
C PHE A 21 -10.49 3.66 1.19
N VAL A 22 -10.85 3.55 2.47
CA VAL A 22 -10.39 4.47 3.53
C VAL A 22 -8.86 4.44 3.64
N PHE A 23 -8.27 3.25 3.65
CA PHE A 23 -6.82 3.10 3.67
C PHE A 23 -6.16 3.74 2.45
N ALA A 24 -6.69 3.50 1.24
CA ALA A 24 -6.16 4.09 0.01
C ALA A 24 -6.22 5.63 0.03
N ALA A 25 -7.32 6.22 0.53
CA ALA A 25 -7.43 7.66 0.68
C ALA A 25 -6.36 8.24 1.63
N ILE A 26 -6.14 7.59 2.77
CA ILE A 26 -5.10 7.98 3.74
C ILE A 26 -3.70 7.77 3.14
N PHE A 27 -3.46 6.63 2.50
CA PHE A 27 -2.17 6.25 1.94
C PHE A 27 -1.77 7.15 0.77
N VAL A 28 -2.70 7.52 -0.12
CA VAL A 28 -2.47 8.47 -1.21
C VAL A 28 -2.16 9.87 -0.69
N SER A 29 -2.79 10.27 0.42
CA SER A 29 -2.62 11.61 1.01
C SER A 29 -1.31 11.74 1.82
N VAL A 30 -0.98 10.72 2.63
CA VAL A 30 0.11 10.78 3.63
C VAL A 30 1.16 9.69 3.42
N GLY A 31 0.74 8.46 3.08
CA GLY A 31 1.60 7.28 3.00
C GLY A 31 2.59 7.28 1.82
N VAL A 32 2.17 7.78 0.65
CA VAL A 32 2.99 7.85 -0.58
C VAL A 32 4.29 8.60 -0.36
N GLN A 33 4.28 9.69 0.40
CA GLN A 33 5.48 10.47 0.68
C GLN A 33 6.46 9.78 1.64
N ARG A 34 5.96 8.82 2.43
CA ARG A 34 6.71 8.15 3.50
C ARG A 34 7.32 6.82 3.06
N VAL A 35 6.68 6.14 2.11
CA VAL A 35 7.20 4.89 1.51
C VAL A 35 8.18 5.17 0.38
N ASP A 36 8.00 6.30 -0.32
CA ASP A 36 8.83 6.62 -1.47
C ASP A 36 9.23 8.10 -1.45
N SER A 37 10.43 8.38 -0.95
CA SER A 37 10.98 9.74 -0.90
C SER A 37 11.18 10.34 -2.29
N GLU A 38 11.31 9.50 -3.33
CA GLU A 38 11.40 9.91 -4.75
C GLU A 38 10.03 10.33 -5.31
N ALA A 39 8.92 9.93 -4.67
CA ALA A 39 7.57 10.35 -5.08
C ALA A 39 7.24 11.82 -4.71
N ARG A 40 8.18 12.58 -4.12
CA ARG A 40 8.02 14.04 -3.93
C ARG A 40 7.82 14.81 -5.23
N GLY A 41 8.29 14.29 -6.37
CA GLY A 41 8.06 14.87 -7.70
C GLY A 41 6.91 14.25 -8.50
N SER A 42 6.25 13.21 -7.97
CA SER A 42 5.28 12.41 -8.70
C SER A 42 3.91 13.12 -8.82
N ARG A 43 3.42 13.27 -10.05
CA ARG A 43 2.13 13.92 -10.37
C ARG A 43 0.97 13.16 -9.73
N ILE A 44 -0.09 13.89 -9.37
CA ILE A 44 -1.38 13.37 -8.86
C ILE A 44 -1.90 12.18 -9.69
N THR A 45 -1.63 12.15 -10.99
CA THR A 45 -1.97 11.04 -11.91
C THR A 45 -1.37 9.71 -11.48
N PHE A 46 -0.10 9.65 -11.04
CA PHE A 46 0.52 8.41 -10.59
C PHE A 46 -0.14 7.89 -9.30
N ARG A 47 -0.50 8.81 -8.39
CA ARG A 47 -1.20 8.46 -7.14
C ARG A 47 -2.58 7.87 -7.42
N LEU A 48 -3.33 8.43 -8.37
CA LEU A 48 -4.62 7.89 -8.81
C LEU A 48 -4.48 6.54 -9.52
N LEU A 49 -3.39 6.34 -10.26
CA LEU A 49 -3.14 5.10 -11.00
C LEU A 49 -2.83 3.92 -10.08
N ILE A 50 -2.11 4.17 -8.96
CA ILE A 50 -1.83 3.15 -7.95
C ILE A 50 -2.96 2.98 -6.93
N ALA A 51 -3.84 3.97 -6.75
CA ALA A 51 -4.93 3.95 -5.77
C ALA A 51 -5.82 2.67 -5.80
N PRO A 52 -6.29 2.17 -6.96
CA PRO A 52 -7.08 0.93 -6.98
C PRO A 52 -6.26 -0.30 -6.56
N GLY A 53 -4.98 -0.36 -6.93
CA GLY A 53 -4.07 -1.43 -6.47
C GLY A 53 -3.81 -1.35 -4.96
N VAL A 54 -3.66 -0.13 -4.42
CA VAL A 54 -3.50 0.12 -2.98
C VAL A 54 -4.75 -0.29 -2.21
N ALA A 55 -5.95 0.01 -2.73
CA ALA A 55 -7.21 -0.37 -2.11
C ALA A 55 -7.40 -1.90 -2.09
N ALA A 56 -7.03 -2.60 -3.17
CA ALA A 56 -7.13 -4.06 -3.23
C ALA A 56 -6.13 -4.77 -2.30
N PHE A 57 -4.88 -4.30 -2.27
CA PHE A 57 -3.79 -4.89 -1.49
C PHE A 57 -3.47 -4.11 -0.20
N TRP A 58 -4.47 -3.43 0.37
CA TRP A 58 -4.31 -2.61 1.56
C TRP A 58 -3.70 -3.34 2.77
N PRO A 59 -3.97 -4.63 3.06
CA PRO A 59 -3.40 -5.28 4.24
C PRO A 59 -1.89 -5.47 4.08
N MET A 60 -1.44 -5.86 2.88
CA MET A 60 -0.02 -6.01 2.58
C MET A 60 0.71 -4.68 2.66
N LEU A 61 0.10 -3.61 2.12
CA LEU A 61 0.67 -2.27 2.17
C LEU A 61 0.67 -1.68 3.56
N LEU A 62 -0.36 -1.94 4.38
CA LEU A 62 -0.41 -1.56 5.79
C LEU A 62 0.74 -2.23 6.56
N VAL A 63 0.95 -3.54 6.40
CA VAL A 63 2.07 -4.26 7.01
C VAL A 63 3.41 -3.68 6.57
N ARG A 64 3.55 -3.38 5.27
CA ARG A 64 4.78 -2.80 4.71
C ARG A 64 5.00 -1.36 5.17
N TRP A 65 3.93 -0.60 5.40
CA TRP A 65 3.98 0.76 5.93
C TRP A 65 4.38 0.78 7.41
N ILE A 66 3.82 -0.12 8.21
CA ILE A 66 4.16 -0.27 9.65
C ILE A 66 5.59 -0.80 9.83
N ARG A 67 6.02 -1.76 9.00
CA ARG A 67 7.38 -2.34 9.06
C ARG A 67 8.48 -1.36 8.62
N GLY A 68 8.11 -0.26 7.97
CA GLY A 68 9.06 0.67 7.37
C GLY A 68 9.78 0.07 6.16
N ALA A 69 10.29 0.92 5.27
CA ALA A 69 11.18 0.49 4.21
C ALA A 69 12.41 -0.15 4.87
N THR A 70 12.43 -1.48 4.95
CA THR A 70 13.65 -2.22 5.26
C THR A 70 14.55 -1.96 4.06
N GLU A 71 15.44 -0.97 4.16
CA GLU A 71 16.46 -0.75 3.15
C GLU A 71 17.11 -2.12 2.91
N PRO A 72 17.14 -2.60 1.65
CA PRO A 72 17.87 -3.83 1.34
C PRO A 72 19.27 -3.67 1.94
N PRO A 73 19.80 -4.69 2.64
CA PRO A 73 21.13 -4.60 3.23
C PRO A 73 22.09 -4.08 2.17
N VAL A 74 22.65 -2.88 2.41
CA VAL A 74 23.53 -2.24 1.43
C VAL A 74 24.67 -3.21 1.17
N GLU A 75 24.73 -3.73 -0.04
CA GLU A 75 25.70 -4.76 -0.38
C GLU A 75 27.10 -4.16 -0.24
N ARG A 76 27.87 -4.72 0.69
CA ARG A 76 29.21 -4.24 1.04
C ARG A 76 30.26 -4.77 0.06
N ASN A 77 30.04 -4.58 -1.23
CA ASN A 77 30.99 -4.95 -2.28
C ASN A 77 32.12 -3.91 -2.36
N ARG A 78 33.36 -4.39 -2.55
CA ARG A 78 34.57 -3.56 -2.63
C ARG A 78 34.47 -2.44 -3.68
N HIS A 79 33.67 -2.63 -4.72
CA HIS A 79 33.44 -1.66 -5.79
C HIS A 79 32.77 -0.35 -5.34
N ARG A 80 31.99 -0.35 -4.25
CA ARG A 80 31.30 0.85 -3.74
C ARG A 80 32.10 1.63 -2.70
N MET A 81 33.16 1.05 -2.12
CA MET A 81 34.01 1.70 -1.12
C MET A 81 35.19 2.49 -1.71
N GLN A 82 35.44 2.38 -3.02
CA GLN A 82 36.60 2.98 -3.70
C GLN A 82 36.26 4.21 -4.58
N ARG A 83 35.03 4.76 -4.48
CA ARG A 83 34.67 6.02 -5.14
C ARG A 83 34.59 7.16 -4.16
#